data_AF-A0A7V2XAV3-F1
#
_entry.id   AF-A0A7V2XAV3-F1
#
_cell.length_a   1.000
_cell.length_b   1.000
_cell.length_c   1.000
_cell.angle_alpha   90.00
_cell.angle_beta   90.00
_cell.angle_gamma   90.00
#
_symmetry.space_group_name_H-M   'P 1'
#
loop_
_entity.id
_entity.type
_entity.pdbx_description
1 polymer ?
#
loop_
_entity_poly.entity_id
_entity_poly.type
_entity_poly.pdbx_seq_one_letter_code
_entity_poly.pdbx_strand_id
1 'polypeptide(L)'
;MGREARGFTRRQFLIAAGAGLAIGAGAGPGWLPAKEEYDLAVISGEPAAATRRALEALGGISRFVKKGQRVVLKPNMSFANPPDRGSTTHPAVVVEVARACLEAGVQRVVVTGSFSAVGHHPDRPSDESVPFNPFERSLPYGFSKAAVEHECLKAFADGLPVVVATSCAILGPNDFKPCSSELYQPIPATTTLYEHQEAHRP
;
A
#
# COMPACT_ATOMS: atom_id res chain seq x y z
N MET A 1 -38.86 25.79 -5.19
CA MET A 1 -37.93 26.05 -4.07
C MET A 1 -37.58 24.72 -3.42
N GLY A 2 -36.55 24.04 -3.92
CA GLY A 2 -36.13 22.72 -3.45
C GLY A 2 -35.29 22.83 -2.18
N ARG A 3 -35.68 22.12 -1.11
CA ARG A 3 -34.84 21.96 0.08
C ARG A 3 -33.88 20.79 -0.17
N GLU A 4 -32.59 21.07 -0.21
CA GLU A 4 -31.54 20.05 -0.19
C GLU A 4 -31.65 19.20 1.08
N ALA A 5 -31.73 17.88 0.90
CA ALA A 5 -31.59 16.92 1.98
C ALA A 5 -30.10 16.88 2.39
N ARG A 6 -29.77 17.47 3.55
CA ARG A 6 -28.44 17.33 4.16
C ARG A 6 -28.26 15.87 4.61
N GLY A 7 -27.55 15.09 3.81
CA GLY A 7 -27.16 13.71 4.15
C GLY A 7 -26.20 13.68 5.35
N PHE A 8 -26.28 12.61 6.14
CA PHE A 8 -25.38 12.36 7.26
C PHE A 8 -23.92 12.39 6.80
N THR A 9 -23.09 13.17 7.49
CA THR A 9 -21.63 13.13 7.26
C THR A 9 -21.05 11.83 7.83
N ARG A 10 -19.94 11.34 7.25
CA ARG A 10 -19.23 10.13 7.74
C ARG A 10 -18.92 10.19 9.24
N ARG A 11 -18.62 11.40 9.74
CA ARG A 11 -18.41 11.68 11.17
C ARG A 11 -19.67 11.43 12.00
N GLN A 12 -20.84 11.84 11.52
CA GLN A 12 -22.11 11.62 12.20
C GLN A 12 -22.58 10.17 12.15
N PHE A 13 -22.27 9.45 11.06
CA PHE A 13 -22.53 8.00 10.97
C PHE A 13 -21.71 7.22 12.02
N LEU A 14 -20.42 7.51 12.16
CA LEU A 14 -19.56 6.85 13.16
C LEU A 14 -20.02 7.12 14.60
N ILE A 15 -20.53 8.32 14.87
CA ILE A 15 -21.09 8.67 16.18
C ILE A 15 -22.41 7.91 16.45
N ALA A 16 -23.27 7.76 15.42
CA ALA A 16 -24.56 7.08 15.57
C ALA A 16 -24.42 5.55 15.70
N ALA A 17 -23.47 4.94 14.98
CA ALA A 17 -23.21 3.49 15.04
C ALA A 17 -22.70 3.04 16.43
N GLY A 18 -22.00 3.91 17.17
CA GLY A 18 -21.55 3.62 18.53
C GLY A 18 -22.66 3.57 19.58
N ALA A 19 -23.87 4.03 19.27
CA ALA A 19 -24.98 4.11 20.23
C ALA A 19 -26.03 3.00 20.08
N GLY A 20 -25.90 2.08 19.12
CA GLY A 20 -26.96 1.13 18.81
C GLY A 20 -26.46 -0.24 18.36
N LEU A 21 -26.26 -1.16 19.32
CA LEU A 21 -26.33 -2.59 19.08
C LEU A 21 -26.53 -3.34 20.41
N ALA A 22 -27.80 -3.49 20.79
CA ALA A 22 -28.27 -4.58 21.60
C ALA A 22 -29.18 -5.47 20.74
N ILE A 23 -28.97 -6.79 20.85
CA ILE A 23 -29.83 -7.92 20.45
C ILE A 23 -29.60 -8.51 19.03
N GLY A 24 -29.11 -9.75 18.99
CA GLY A 24 -29.37 -10.72 17.91
C GLY A 24 -28.26 -11.75 17.66
N ALA A 25 -28.39 -12.95 18.24
CA ALA A 25 -27.46 -14.09 18.12
C ALA A 25 -27.70 -14.95 16.86
N GLY A 26 -26.65 -15.56 16.29
CA GLY A 26 -26.75 -16.63 15.29
C GLY A 26 -25.40 -17.03 14.67
N ALA A 27 -24.99 -18.28 14.87
CA ALA A 27 -23.67 -18.82 14.54
C ALA A 27 -23.35 -18.93 13.04
N GLY A 28 -22.14 -18.51 12.67
CA GLY A 28 -21.48 -18.65 11.36
C GLY A 28 -19.96 -18.75 11.55
N PRO A 29 -19.17 -19.12 10.51
CA PRO A 29 -17.81 -19.64 10.64
C PRO A 29 -16.94 -18.68 11.44
N GLY A 30 -16.31 -19.22 12.51
CA GLY A 30 -15.65 -18.49 13.59
C GLY A 30 -15.15 -17.10 13.22
N TRP A 31 -16.04 -16.12 13.32
CA TRP A 31 -15.68 -14.72 13.40
C TRP A 31 -14.95 -14.61 14.72
N LEU A 32 -13.62 -14.66 14.69
CA LEU A 32 -12.82 -14.20 15.82
C LEU A 32 -13.27 -12.74 16.03
N PRO A 33 -14.00 -12.41 17.11
CA PRO A 33 -14.31 -11.02 17.36
C PRO A 33 -12.97 -10.28 17.42
N ALA A 34 -12.80 -9.31 16.53
CA ALA A 34 -11.64 -8.44 16.58
C ALA A 34 -11.60 -7.86 18.00
N LYS A 35 -10.48 -8.03 18.70
CA LYS A 35 -10.28 -7.49 20.04
C LYS A 35 -10.67 -6.01 20.02
N GLU A 36 -11.61 -5.60 20.86
CA GLU A 36 -12.28 -4.29 20.77
C GLU A 36 -11.39 -3.09 21.13
N GLU A 37 -10.20 -3.33 21.68
CA GLU A 37 -9.26 -2.26 22.04
C GLU A 37 -8.24 -2.03 20.93
N TYR A 38 -8.45 -0.97 20.15
CA TYR A 38 -7.47 -0.45 19.20
C TYR A 38 -6.75 0.75 19.81
N ASP A 39 -5.42 0.73 19.71
CA ASP A 39 -4.64 1.93 20.01
C ASP A 39 -4.69 2.88 18.81
N LEU A 40 -5.18 4.10 19.05
CA LEU A 40 -5.24 5.17 18.06
C LEU A 40 -4.47 6.39 18.56
N ALA A 41 -3.46 6.79 17.79
CA ALA A 41 -2.76 8.07 18.00
C ALA A 41 -3.08 9.02 16.83
N VAL A 42 -3.48 10.26 17.16
CA VAL A 42 -3.73 11.32 16.18
C VAL A 42 -2.71 12.42 16.41
N ILE A 43 -1.78 12.58 15.46
CA ILE A 43 -0.71 13.57 15.51
C ILE A 43 -0.75 14.40 14.22
N SER A 44 -0.66 15.71 14.36
CA SER A 44 -0.59 16.66 13.25
C SER A 44 0.78 17.32 13.17
N GLY A 45 1.24 17.67 11.96
CA GLY A 45 2.49 18.39 11.74
C GLY A 45 3.23 17.93 10.48
N GLU A 46 4.53 18.23 10.41
CA GLU A 46 5.42 17.73 9.37
C GLU A 46 5.41 16.19 9.37
N PRO A 47 5.23 15.51 8.21
CA PRO A 47 5.01 14.07 8.13
C PRO A 47 6.01 13.17 8.88
N ALA A 48 7.32 13.40 8.77
CA ALA A 48 8.31 12.57 9.45
C ALA A 48 8.26 12.78 10.97
N ALA A 49 8.27 14.04 11.42
CA ALA A 49 8.18 14.37 12.84
C ALA A 49 6.85 13.92 13.47
N ALA A 50 5.75 13.97 12.72
CA ALA A 50 4.45 13.48 13.17
C ALA A 50 4.43 11.95 13.27
N THR A 51 5.06 11.25 12.32
CA THR A 51 5.19 9.79 12.33
C THR A 51 5.98 9.30 13.54
N ARG A 52 7.12 9.93 13.85
CA ARG A 52 7.92 9.57 15.03
C ARG A 52 7.13 9.71 16.32
N ARG A 53 6.45 10.84 16.52
CA ARG A 53 5.58 11.08 17.68
C ARG A 53 4.41 10.10 17.76
N ALA A 54 3.83 9.72 16.62
CA ALA A 54 2.77 8.71 16.58
C ALA A 54 3.29 7.34 17.02
N LEU A 55 4.47 6.92 16.55
CA LEU A 55 5.12 5.68 16.98
C LEU A 55 5.42 5.69 18.48
N GLU A 56 5.96 6.79 19.01
CA GLU A 56 6.22 6.97 20.44
C GLU A 56 4.94 6.85 21.27
N ALA A 57 3.86 7.55 20.88
CA ALA A 57 2.56 7.48 21.55
C ALA A 57 1.95 6.07 21.54
N LEU A 58 2.25 5.26 20.52
CA LEU A 58 1.81 3.86 20.42
C LEU A 58 2.70 2.87 21.21
N GLY A 59 3.71 3.36 21.94
CA GLY A 59 4.63 2.54 22.73
C GLY A 59 5.96 2.22 22.01
N GLY A 60 6.28 2.96 20.96
CA GLY A 60 7.51 2.81 20.17
C GLY A 60 7.45 1.70 19.12
N ILE A 61 8.32 1.80 18.12
CA ILE A 61 8.37 0.84 17.00
C ILE A 61 8.68 -0.59 17.47
N SER A 62 9.46 -0.75 18.54
CA SER A 62 9.84 -2.04 19.15
C SER A 62 8.64 -2.83 19.72
N ARG A 63 7.47 -2.21 19.83
CA ARG A 63 6.21 -2.90 20.10
C ARG A 63 5.78 -3.77 18.93
N PHE A 64 6.05 -3.32 17.70
CA PHE A 64 5.62 -3.97 16.46
C PHE A 64 6.71 -4.85 15.83
N VAL A 65 7.98 -4.49 16.01
CA VAL A 65 9.12 -5.20 15.43
C VAL A 65 10.13 -5.61 16.51
N LYS A 66 10.94 -6.64 16.23
CA LYS A 66 12.01 -7.13 17.12
C LYS A 66 13.36 -7.12 16.41
N LYS A 67 14.42 -6.99 17.20
CA LYS A 67 15.81 -7.07 16.70
C LYS A 67 16.01 -8.35 15.89
N GLY A 68 16.68 -8.24 14.75
CA GLY A 68 16.98 -9.34 13.85
C GLY A 68 15.84 -9.76 12.92
N GLN A 69 14.63 -9.18 13.05
CA GLN A 69 13.54 -9.46 12.11
C GLN A 69 13.84 -8.89 10.71
N ARG A 70 13.12 -9.40 9.72
CA ARG A 70 13.02 -8.80 8.39
C ARG A 70 11.61 -8.25 8.25
N VAL A 71 11.49 -6.97 7.92
CA VAL A 71 10.21 -6.26 7.90
C VAL A 71 9.89 -5.86 6.47
N VAL A 72 8.66 -6.14 6.05
CA VAL A 72 8.12 -5.61 4.79
C VAL A 72 7.19 -4.47 5.13
N LEU A 73 7.49 -3.28 4.64
CA LEU A 73 6.57 -2.15 4.64
C LEU A 73 5.76 -2.23 3.36
N LYS A 74 4.45 -2.37 3.50
CA LYS A 74 3.49 -2.34 2.40
C LYS A 74 2.61 -1.10 2.51
N PRO A 75 3.08 0.07 2.01
CA PRO A 75 2.31 1.29 2.12
C PRO A 75 1.03 1.14 1.28
N ASN A 76 -0.11 1.60 1.82
CA ASN A 76 -1.34 1.62 1.02
C ASN A 76 -1.22 2.73 -0.02
N MET A 77 -1.10 2.32 -1.28
CA MET A 77 -0.73 3.17 -2.42
C MET A 77 -1.79 3.12 -3.52
N SER A 78 -3.02 2.69 -3.23
CA SER A 78 -3.96 2.22 -4.26
C SER A 78 -4.79 3.29 -4.98
N PHE A 79 -4.58 4.59 -4.72
CA PHE A 79 -5.37 5.63 -5.39
C PHE A 79 -4.51 6.77 -5.92
N ALA A 80 -4.80 7.15 -7.15
CA ALA A 80 -4.06 8.09 -7.96
C ALA A 80 -4.35 9.54 -7.54
N ASN A 81 -3.92 9.95 -6.34
CA ASN A 81 -3.99 11.35 -5.89
C ASN A 81 -2.62 11.82 -5.37
N PRO A 82 -2.35 13.13 -5.45
CA PRO A 82 -1.10 13.68 -4.93
C PRO A 82 -1.04 13.57 -3.38
N PRO A 83 0.18 13.54 -2.78
CA PRO A 83 0.37 13.27 -1.35
C PRO A 83 -0.38 14.23 -0.41
N ASP A 84 -0.61 15.47 -0.83
CA ASP A 84 -1.38 16.51 -0.10
C ASP A 84 -2.86 16.13 0.11
N ARG A 85 -3.41 15.23 -0.72
CA ARG A 85 -4.77 14.71 -0.54
C ARG A 85 -4.89 13.67 0.57
N GLY A 86 -3.78 13.12 1.06
CA GLY A 86 -3.76 12.11 2.12
C GLY A 86 -4.45 10.78 1.78
N SER A 87 -4.77 10.53 0.50
CA SER A 87 -5.42 9.27 0.08
C SER A 87 -4.42 8.13 -0.15
N THR A 88 -3.12 8.44 -0.15
CA THR A 88 -2.01 7.49 -0.17
C THR A 88 -1.06 7.82 0.97
N THR A 89 -0.32 6.83 1.47
CA THR A 89 0.72 7.09 2.48
C THR A 89 1.74 8.08 1.96
N HIS A 90 2.03 9.13 2.73
CA HIS A 90 3.03 10.13 2.35
C HIS A 90 4.44 9.49 2.31
N PRO A 91 5.27 9.75 1.28
CA PRO A 91 6.60 9.14 1.15
C PRO A 91 7.49 9.27 2.40
N ALA A 92 7.53 10.45 3.02
CA ALA A 92 8.28 10.68 4.26
C ALA A 92 7.82 9.80 5.44
N VAL A 93 6.54 9.41 5.51
CA VAL A 93 6.03 8.47 6.52
C VAL A 93 6.66 7.09 6.32
N VAL A 94 6.77 6.64 5.06
CA VAL A 94 7.38 5.35 4.73
C VAL A 94 8.84 5.31 5.15
N VAL A 95 9.60 6.35 4.79
CA VAL A 95 11.02 6.49 5.15
C VAL A 95 11.20 6.56 6.67
N GLU A 96 10.36 7.32 7.38
CA GLU A 96 10.47 7.44 8.84
C GLU A 96 10.16 6.13 9.56
N VAL A 97 9.15 5.36 9.10
CA VAL A 97 8.88 4.02 9.64
C VAL A 97 10.03 3.06 9.33
N ALA A 98 10.62 3.12 8.12
CA ALA A 98 11.79 2.31 7.77
C ALA A 98 12.98 2.63 8.68
N ARG A 99 13.22 3.92 8.92
CA ARG A 99 14.25 4.42 9.83
C ARG A 99 14.04 3.91 11.25
N ALA A 100 12.85 4.07 11.79
CA ALA A 100 12.52 3.56 13.13
C ALA A 100 12.73 2.04 13.24
N CYS A 101 12.34 1.26 12.23
CA CYS A 101 12.59 -0.19 12.20
C CYS A 101 14.09 -0.52 12.29
N LEU A 102 14.92 0.17 11.49
CA LEU A 102 16.37 -0.06 11.45
C LEU A 102 17.04 0.40 12.76
N GLU A 103 16.62 1.53 13.33
CA GLU A 103 17.04 2.00 14.67
C GLU A 103 16.74 0.95 15.77
N ALA A 104 15.62 0.21 15.64
CA ALA A 104 15.26 -0.88 16.55
C ALA A 104 16.05 -2.19 16.32
N GLY A 105 16.98 -2.22 15.37
CA GLY A 105 17.86 -3.36 15.10
C GLY A 105 17.24 -4.45 14.23
N VAL A 106 16.22 -4.11 13.44
CA VAL A 106 15.71 -4.99 12.36
C VAL A 106 16.85 -5.29 11.38
N GLN A 107 16.97 -6.54 10.93
CA GLN A 107 18.02 -6.97 10.00
C GLN A 107 17.87 -6.34 8.62
N ARG A 108 16.63 -6.19 8.14
CA ARG A 108 16.33 -5.65 6.82
C ARG A 108 14.92 -5.07 6.78
N VAL A 109 14.79 -3.91 6.14
CA VAL A 109 13.50 -3.32 5.77
C VAL A 109 13.34 -3.36 4.26
N VAL A 110 12.24 -3.94 3.80
CA VAL A 110 11.87 -4.00 2.38
C VAL A 110 10.60 -3.19 2.19
N VAL A 111 10.64 -2.18 1.33
CA VAL A 111 9.48 -1.39 0.94
C VAL A 111 8.94 -1.95 -0.38
N THR A 112 7.65 -2.24 -0.44
CA THR A 112 7.03 -2.71 -1.70
C THR A 112 6.85 -1.56 -2.68
N GLY A 113 7.49 -1.67 -3.85
CA GLY A 113 7.33 -0.76 -4.98
C GLY A 113 6.15 -1.13 -5.87
N SER A 114 6.26 -0.81 -7.15
CA SER A 114 5.30 -1.23 -8.19
C SER A 114 5.95 -1.10 -9.55
N PHE A 115 5.69 -2.06 -10.45
CA PHE A 115 6.18 -1.96 -11.84
C PHE A 115 5.73 -0.67 -12.54
N SER A 116 4.63 -0.04 -12.10
CA SER A 116 4.17 1.25 -12.63
C SER A 116 5.08 2.44 -12.28
N ALA A 117 6.08 2.22 -11.43
CA ALA A 117 7.15 3.17 -11.13
C ALA A 117 8.45 2.87 -11.89
N VAL A 118 8.48 1.84 -12.74
CA VAL A 118 9.64 1.53 -13.59
C VAL A 118 9.48 2.23 -14.93
N GLY A 119 10.56 2.80 -15.48
CA GLY A 119 10.53 3.40 -16.80
C GLY A 119 10.37 2.37 -17.92
N HIS A 120 10.17 2.84 -19.15
CA HIS A 120 9.98 1.98 -20.31
C HIS A 120 10.91 2.35 -21.46
N HIS A 121 11.40 1.34 -22.18
CA HIS A 121 12.07 1.48 -23.45
C HIS A 121 11.34 0.67 -24.52
N PRO A 122 11.11 1.20 -25.73
CA PRO A 122 10.36 0.50 -26.77
C PRO A 122 11.06 -0.76 -27.28
N ASP A 123 12.40 -0.77 -27.25
CA ASP A 123 13.20 -1.80 -27.91
C ASP A 123 13.62 -2.95 -26.98
N ARG A 124 13.31 -2.88 -25.68
CA ARG A 124 13.73 -3.89 -24.71
C ARG A 124 12.79 -4.00 -23.51
N PRO A 125 12.74 -5.16 -22.83
CA PRO A 125 12.08 -5.28 -21.54
C PRO A 125 12.65 -4.28 -20.52
N SER A 126 11.78 -3.75 -19.66
CA SER A 126 12.18 -2.89 -18.54
C SER A 126 12.71 -3.72 -17.38
N ASP A 127 13.71 -3.17 -16.69
CA ASP A 127 14.23 -3.66 -15.41
C ASP A 127 14.42 -2.47 -14.45
N GLU A 128 14.84 -2.73 -13.22
CA GLU A 128 15.03 -1.72 -12.17
C GLU A 128 16.10 -0.67 -12.51
N SER A 129 16.90 -0.86 -13.58
CA SER A 129 17.87 0.14 -14.04
C SER A 129 17.22 1.24 -14.88
N VAL A 130 15.98 1.06 -15.33
CA VAL A 130 15.28 2.02 -16.19
C VAL A 130 14.53 3.04 -15.30
N PRO A 131 14.99 4.31 -15.24
CA PRO A 131 14.40 5.29 -14.34
C PRO A 131 13.00 5.70 -14.78
N PHE A 132 12.14 5.98 -13.81
CA PHE A 132 10.85 6.61 -14.06
C PHE A 132 11.05 8.02 -14.64
N ASN A 133 10.45 8.32 -15.79
CA ASN A 133 10.45 9.67 -16.37
C ASN A 133 9.18 10.43 -15.94
N PRO A 134 9.30 11.46 -15.07
CA PRO A 134 8.13 12.21 -14.59
C PRO A 134 7.48 13.10 -15.67
N PHE A 135 8.15 13.29 -16.82
CA PHE A 135 7.65 14.11 -17.92
C PHE A 135 6.89 13.30 -18.98
N GLU A 136 6.94 11.97 -18.90
CA GLU A 136 6.16 11.10 -19.77
C GLU A 136 4.73 10.90 -19.26
N ARG A 137 3.84 10.46 -20.16
CA ARG A 137 2.47 10.11 -19.77
C ARG A 137 2.49 8.87 -18.87
N SER A 138 2.25 9.10 -17.59
CA SER A 138 2.09 8.06 -16.58
C SER A 138 0.75 8.18 -15.87
N LEU A 139 0.21 7.06 -15.40
CA LEU A 139 -0.98 7.05 -14.55
C LEU A 139 -0.64 7.74 -13.20
N PRO A 140 -1.58 8.44 -12.55
CA PRO A 140 -1.26 9.10 -11.29
C PRO A 140 -0.90 8.11 -10.16
N TYR A 141 -1.32 6.85 -10.26
CA TYR A 141 -0.82 5.75 -9.43
C TYR A 141 0.70 5.53 -9.59
N GLY A 142 1.21 5.55 -10.84
CA GLY A 142 2.64 5.41 -11.13
C GLY A 142 3.46 6.52 -10.50
N PHE A 143 2.98 7.77 -10.54
CA PHE A 143 3.62 8.90 -9.87
C PHE A 143 3.68 8.73 -8.34
N SER A 144 2.59 8.30 -7.70
CA SER A 144 2.59 8.04 -6.25
C SER A 144 3.61 6.96 -5.87
N LYS A 145 3.78 5.94 -6.71
CA LYS A 145 4.75 4.86 -6.49
C LYS A 145 6.19 5.32 -6.70
N ALA A 146 6.44 6.06 -7.79
CA ALA A 146 7.74 6.64 -8.08
C ALA A 146 8.18 7.63 -6.99
N ALA A 147 7.26 8.41 -6.40
CA ALA A 147 7.57 9.32 -5.31
C ALA A 147 8.06 8.59 -4.04
N VAL A 148 7.43 7.46 -3.67
CA VAL A 148 7.89 6.66 -2.53
C VAL A 148 9.25 6.02 -2.82
N GLU A 149 9.43 5.48 -4.02
CA GLU A 149 10.69 4.88 -4.44
C GLU A 149 11.82 5.91 -4.44
N HIS A 150 11.58 7.10 -4.98
CA HIS A 150 12.54 8.20 -4.99
C HIS A 150 12.95 8.63 -3.58
N GLU A 151 12.02 8.74 -2.64
CA GLU A 151 12.35 9.04 -1.24
C GLU A 151 13.11 7.90 -0.55
N CYS A 152 12.83 6.64 -0.89
CA CYS A 152 13.63 5.51 -0.41
C CYS A 152 15.06 5.55 -0.97
N LEU A 153 15.23 5.90 -2.25
CA LEU A 153 16.53 6.04 -2.89
C LEU A 153 17.35 7.18 -2.27
N LYS A 154 16.73 8.33 -1.96
CA LYS A 154 17.37 9.41 -1.18
C LYS A 154 17.82 8.93 0.18
N ALA A 155 16.93 8.27 0.92
CA ALA A 155 17.27 7.74 2.23
C ALA A 155 18.42 6.73 2.17
N PHE A 156 18.46 5.89 1.12
CA PHE A 156 19.58 4.98 0.87
C PHE A 156 20.88 5.72 0.60
N ALA A 157 20.85 6.77 -0.23
CA ALA A 157 22.02 7.63 -0.47
C ALA A 157 22.51 8.31 0.83
N ASP A 158 21.59 8.64 1.75
CA ASP A 158 21.89 9.19 3.08
C ASP A 158 22.33 8.11 4.10
N GLY A 159 22.50 6.86 3.68
CA GLY A 159 23.02 5.76 4.50
C GLY A 159 21.98 4.91 5.22
N LEU A 160 20.69 5.08 4.93
CA LEU A 160 19.63 4.20 5.44
C LEU A 160 19.49 2.95 4.55
N PRO A 161 19.88 1.74 4.99
CA PRO A 161 19.92 0.54 4.14
C PRO A 161 18.53 -0.07 3.86
N VAL A 162 17.62 0.72 3.29
CA VAL A 162 16.30 0.31 2.83
C VAL A 162 16.42 -0.37 1.46
N VAL A 163 15.61 -1.40 1.24
CA VAL A 163 15.51 -2.09 -0.04
C VAL A 163 14.12 -1.83 -0.62
N VAL A 164 14.03 -1.50 -1.90
CA VAL A 164 12.76 -1.47 -2.62
C VAL A 164 12.61 -2.78 -3.38
N ALA A 165 11.47 -3.45 -3.21
CA ALA A 165 11.11 -4.63 -3.97
C ALA A 165 9.96 -4.27 -4.91
N THR A 166 10.27 -4.16 -6.20
CA THR A 166 9.29 -3.88 -7.23
C THR A 166 8.57 -5.16 -7.62
N SER A 167 7.24 -5.11 -7.65
CA SER A 167 6.41 -6.24 -8.05
C SER A 167 5.46 -5.87 -9.19
N CYS A 168 5.13 -6.88 -9.99
CA CYS A 168 4.07 -6.84 -11.00
C CYS A 168 2.72 -7.29 -10.41
N ALA A 169 1.77 -7.67 -11.27
CA ALA A 169 0.50 -8.24 -10.85
C ALA A 169 0.73 -9.44 -9.90
N ILE A 170 0.14 -9.36 -8.71
CA ILE A 170 0.16 -10.43 -7.72
C ILE A 170 -1.10 -11.27 -7.95
N LEU A 171 -0.93 -12.55 -8.29
CA LEU A 171 -2.03 -13.50 -8.51
C LEU A 171 -1.94 -14.63 -7.48
N GLY A 172 -3.07 -15.03 -6.90
CA GLY A 172 -3.09 -16.12 -5.94
C GLY A 172 -4.49 -16.43 -5.38
N PRO A 173 -4.65 -17.56 -4.68
CA PRO A 173 -5.94 -18.05 -4.18
C PRO A 173 -6.63 -17.13 -3.17
N ASN A 174 -5.92 -16.14 -2.63
CA ASN A 174 -6.43 -15.16 -1.65
C ASN A 174 -6.58 -13.76 -2.26
N ASP A 175 -6.68 -13.65 -3.58
CA ASP A 175 -6.93 -12.38 -4.25
C ASP A 175 -8.45 -12.09 -4.28
N PHE A 176 -8.92 -11.34 -3.29
CA PHE A 176 -10.35 -11.04 -3.09
C PHE A 176 -10.79 -9.85 -3.95
N LYS A 177 -11.91 -10.02 -4.67
CA LYS A 177 -12.48 -9.04 -5.64
C LYS A 177 -13.09 -7.81 -4.93
N PRO A 178 -13.14 -6.62 -5.59
CA PRO A 178 -12.70 -6.33 -6.95
C PRO A 178 -11.20 -6.02 -7.03
N CYS A 179 -10.49 -6.69 -7.94
CA CYS A 179 -9.05 -6.53 -8.15
C CYS A 179 -8.66 -6.96 -9.58
N SER A 180 -7.39 -6.75 -9.95
CA SER A 180 -6.86 -7.07 -11.29
C SER A 180 -7.03 -8.52 -11.73
N SER A 181 -7.25 -9.48 -10.81
CA SER A 181 -7.53 -10.87 -11.17
C SER A 181 -8.97 -11.12 -11.63
N GLU A 182 -9.84 -10.11 -11.63
CA GLU A 182 -11.20 -10.22 -12.17
C GLU A 182 -11.21 -10.56 -13.67
N LEU A 183 -10.14 -10.28 -14.39
CA LEU A 183 -9.91 -10.71 -15.77
C LEU A 183 -9.64 -12.23 -15.89
N TYR A 184 -9.25 -12.89 -14.81
CA TYR A 184 -9.01 -14.35 -14.75
C TYR A 184 -10.22 -15.07 -14.16
N GLN A 185 -11.42 -14.75 -14.66
CA GLN A 185 -12.56 -15.64 -14.50
C GLN A 185 -12.21 -17.00 -15.12
N PRO A 186 -12.68 -18.13 -14.57
CA PRO A 186 -12.51 -19.42 -15.21
C PRO A 186 -13.01 -19.31 -16.65
N ILE A 187 -12.11 -19.59 -17.58
CA ILE A 187 -12.41 -19.61 -19.01
C ILE A 187 -13.58 -20.58 -19.18
N PRO A 188 -14.74 -20.15 -19.73
CA PRO A 188 -15.83 -21.07 -20.02
C PRO A 188 -15.29 -22.25 -20.81
N ALA A 189 -15.74 -23.47 -20.52
CA ALA A 189 -15.30 -24.68 -21.23
C ALA A 189 -15.51 -24.60 -22.76
N THR A 190 -16.27 -23.61 -23.24
CA THR A 190 -16.58 -23.31 -24.64
C THR A 190 -15.60 -22.33 -25.30
N THR A 191 -14.63 -21.76 -24.59
CA THR A 191 -13.66 -20.84 -25.18
C THR A 191 -12.53 -21.62 -25.84
N THR A 192 -12.42 -21.49 -27.16
CA THR A 192 -11.30 -22.02 -27.94
C THR A 192 -10.02 -21.27 -27.58
N LEU A 193 -9.04 -21.97 -27.01
CA LEU A 193 -7.69 -21.45 -26.79
C LEU A 193 -6.88 -21.65 -28.07
N TYR A 194 -6.31 -20.56 -28.60
CA TYR A 194 -5.32 -20.65 -29.67
C TYR A 194 -3.93 -20.61 -29.03
N GLU A 195 -3.24 -21.75 -29.02
CA GLU A 195 -1.80 -21.78 -28.70
C GLU A 195 -1.03 -21.25 -29.92
N HIS A 196 -0.41 -20.09 -29.76
CA HIS A 196 0.57 -19.61 -30.73
C HIS A 196 1.93 -20.25 -30.38
N GLN A 197 2.27 -21.36 -31.03
CA GLN A 197 3.63 -21.88 -30.96
C GLN A 197 4.54 -20.94 -31.76
N GLU A 198 5.48 -20.28 -31.08
CA GLU A 198 6.58 -19.62 -31.79
C GLU A 198 7.42 -20.69 -32.48
N ALA A 199 7.38 -20.69 -33.81
CA ALA A 199 8.28 -21.51 -34.61
C ALA A 199 9.72 -21.05 -34.34
N HIS A 200 10.51 -21.89 -33.67
CA HIS A 200 11.96 -21.73 -33.62
C HIS A 200 12.49 -21.58 -35.05
N ARG A 201 13.02 -20.40 -35.38
CA ARG A 201 13.77 -20.20 -36.63
C ARG A 201 15.10 -20.98 -36.54
N PRO A 202 15.51 -21.66 -37.63
CA PRO A 202 16.75 -22.43 -37.69
C PRO A 202 18.00 -21.55 -37.56
#